data_AF-A0A412FEB0-F1
#
_entry.id   AF-A0A412FEB0-F1
#
_cell.length_a   1.000
_cell.length_b   1.000
_cell.length_c   1.000
_cell.angle_alpha   90.00
_cell.angle_beta   90.00
_cell.angle_gamma   90.00
#
_symmetry.space_group_name_H-M   'P 1'
#
loop_
_entity.id
_entity.type
_entity.pdbx_description
1 polymer ?
#
loop_
_entity_poly.entity_id
_entity_poly.type
_entity_poly.pdbx_seq_one_letter_code
_entity_poly.pdbx_strand_id
1 'polypeptide(L)'
;MADNQYITIMLQSLQKKEKVLNSIIQINKRQKEELENPSLDPDDFDKTVEEKSELIKQLELLDNGFEKLYEKVREELQTNKELYKDEILKMQGCIRTLTDRSMEIQAQEARNKQLMEQKFASVKKQVKEIRSSQKVVNQYYKNMMKKGYVEPHFLDNKK
;
A
#
# COMPACT_ATOMS: atom_id res chain seq x y z
N MET A 1 6.93 22.53 -24.98
CA MET A 1 5.68 21.84 -25.33
C MET A 1 5.64 20.39 -24.84
N ALA A 2 6.77 19.64 -24.90
CA ALA A 2 6.84 18.30 -24.31
C ALA A 2 6.86 18.30 -22.76
N ASP A 3 7.49 19.29 -22.13
CA ASP A 3 7.65 19.32 -20.66
C ASP A 3 6.33 19.55 -19.92
N ASN A 4 5.47 20.41 -20.45
CA ASN A 4 4.11 20.60 -19.95
C ASN A 4 3.28 19.28 -20.03
N GLN A 5 3.51 18.47 -21.06
CA GLN A 5 2.88 17.16 -21.17
C GLN A 5 3.41 16.19 -20.11
N TYR A 6 4.72 16.16 -19.84
CA TYR A 6 5.29 15.34 -18.77
C TYR A 6 4.82 15.76 -17.37
N ILE A 7 4.72 17.06 -17.10
CA ILE A 7 4.19 17.62 -15.84
C ILE A 7 2.72 17.22 -15.65
N THR A 8 1.92 17.28 -16.72
CA THR A 8 0.54 16.81 -16.70
C THR A 8 0.44 15.31 -16.40
N ILE A 9 1.28 14.49 -17.03
CA ILE A 9 1.33 13.04 -16.79
C ILE A 9 1.77 12.74 -15.34
N MET A 10 2.70 13.52 -14.77
CA MET A 10 3.08 13.39 -13.35
C MET A 10 1.90 13.63 -12.41
N LEU A 11 1.12 14.70 -12.63
CA LEU A 11 -0.09 14.95 -11.84
C LEU A 11 -1.09 13.80 -11.96
N GLN A 12 -1.31 13.28 -13.17
CA GLN A 12 -2.16 12.11 -13.38
C GLN A 12 -1.62 10.87 -12.67
N SER A 13 -0.30 10.68 -12.62
CA SER A 13 0.33 9.58 -11.90
C SER A 13 0.05 9.68 -10.40
N LEU A 14 0.19 10.87 -9.79
CA LEU A 14 -0.16 11.10 -8.39
C LEU A 14 -1.63 10.81 -8.09
N GLN A 15 -2.55 11.25 -8.96
CA GLN A 15 -3.98 10.95 -8.83
C GLN A 15 -4.28 9.45 -8.98
N LYS A 16 -3.56 8.74 -9.84
CA LYS A 16 -3.70 7.27 -9.97
C LYS A 16 -3.20 6.56 -8.71
N LYS A 17 -2.06 6.97 -8.16
CA LYS A 17 -1.57 6.45 -6.88
C LYS A 17 -2.59 6.66 -5.77
N GLU A 18 -3.20 7.84 -5.72
CA GLU A 18 -4.23 8.16 -4.73
C GLU A 18 -5.41 7.19 -4.81
N LYS A 19 -5.88 6.86 -6.02
CA LYS A 19 -6.94 5.86 -6.23
C LYS A 19 -6.53 4.46 -5.75
N VAL A 20 -5.30 4.04 -6.06
CA VAL A 20 -4.78 2.74 -5.60
C VAL A 20 -4.69 2.68 -4.07
N LEU A 21 -4.17 3.72 -3.42
CA LEU A 21 -4.13 3.81 -1.96
C LEU A 21 -5.53 3.75 -1.34
N ASN A 22 -6.52 4.42 -1.94
CA ASN A 22 -7.91 4.32 -1.51
C ASN A 22 -8.43 2.88 -1.59
N SER A 23 -8.14 2.17 -2.68
CA SER A 23 -8.53 0.77 -2.83
C SER A 23 -7.87 -0.11 -1.77
N ILE A 24 -6.58 0.12 -1.46
CA ILE A 24 -5.88 -0.60 -0.38
C ILE A 24 -6.54 -0.32 0.98
N ILE A 25 -6.91 0.93 1.28
CA ILE A 25 -7.67 1.28 2.49
C ILE A 25 -8.97 0.49 2.59
N GLN A 26 -9.72 0.35 1.49
CA GLN A 26 -10.97 -0.43 1.50
C GLN A 26 -10.70 -1.92 1.70
N ILE A 27 -9.68 -2.48 1.04
CA ILE A 27 -9.31 -3.88 1.25
C ILE A 27 -8.87 -4.11 2.70
N ASN A 28 -8.14 -3.20 3.31
CA ASN A 28 -7.75 -3.33 4.71
C ASN A 28 -8.95 -3.28 5.66
N LYS A 29 -9.98 -2.48 5.36
CA LYS A 29 -11.24 -2.51 6.12
C LYS A 29 -11.94 -3.87 5.96
N ARG A 30 -12.04 -4.38 4.73
CA ARG A 30 -12.60 -5.71 4.45
C ARG A 30 -11.82 -6.82 5.17
N GLN A 31 -10.49 -6.80 5.15
CA GLN A 31 -9.66 -7.76 5.89
C GLN A 31 -9.95 -7.72 7.39
N LYS A 32 -10.16 -6.52 7.96
CA LYS A 32 -10.54 -6.38 9.38
C LYS A 32 -11.87 -7.08 9.66
N GLU A 33 -12.89 -6.81 8.84
CA GLU A 33 -14.22 -7.40 8.97
C GLU A 33 -14.18 -8.94 8.83
N GLU A 34 -13.42 -9.44 7.86
CA GLU A 34 -13.16 -10.86 7.66
C GLU A 34 -12.48 -11.50 8.88
N LEU A 35 -11.45 -10.86 9.44
CA LEU A 35 -10.75 -11.34 10.63
C LEU A 35 -11.61 -11.30 11.90
N GLU A 36 -12.58 -10.39 11.97
CA GLU A 36 -13.55 -10.33 13.07
C GLU A 36 -14.69 -11.35 12.90
N ASN A 37 -14.95 -11.84 11.69
CA ASN A 37 -15.96 -12.86 11.42
C ASN A 37 -15.51 -14.24 11.97
N PRO A 38 -16.21 -14.84 12.95
CA PRO A 38 -15.84 -16.14 13.50
C PRO A 38 -15.95 -17.29 12.47
N SER A 39 -16.80 -17.14 11.45
CA SER A 39 -17.05 -18.13 10.40
C SER A 39 -16.30 -17.84 9.09
N LEU A 40 -15.23 -17.03 9.15
CA LEU A 40 -14.38 -16.72 8.00
C LEU A 40 -13.93 -17.98 7.27
N ASP A 41 -14.22 -18.04 5.97
CA ASP A 41 -13.64 -19.02 5.07
C ASP A 41 -12.18 -18.65 4.76
N PRO A 42 -11.20 -19.54 5.01
CA PRO A 42 -9.80 -19.29 4.67
C PRO A 42 -9.59 -18.97 3.18
N ASP A 43 -10.36 -19.57 2.28
CA ASP A 43 -10.22 -19.34 0.84
C ASP A 43 -10.69 -17.93 0.44
N ASP A 44 -11.68 -17.38 1.13
CA ASP A 44 -12.15 -16.01 0.90
C ASP A 44 -11.16 -14.97 1.43
N PHE A 45 -10.52 -15.25 2.57
CA PHE A 45 -9.45 -14.39 3.09
C PHE A 45 -8.23 -14.38 2.17
N ASP A 46 -7.83 -15.53 1.63
CA ASP A 46 -6.71 -15.63 0.69
C ASP A 46 -6.96 -14.79 -0.58
N LYS A 47 -8.20 -14.74 -1.10
CA LYS A 47 -8.56 -13.84 -2.21
C LYS A 47 -8.34 -12.38 -1.85
N THR A 48 -8.81 -11.96 -0.68
CA THR A 48 -8.64 -10.57 -0.21
C THR A 48 -7.15 -10.18 -0.10
N VAL A 49 -6.31 -11.11 0.35
CA VAL A 49 -4.85 -10.93 0.44
C VAL A 49 -4.21 -10.81 -0.95
N GLU A 50 -4.65 -11.62 -1.92
CA GLU A 50 -4.14 -11.57 -3.29
C GLU A 50 -4.58 -10.26 -3.97
N GLU A 51 -5.83 -9.85 -3.83
CA GLU A 51 -6.33 -8.56 -4.32
C GLU A 51 -5.49 -7.39 -3.78
N LYS A 52 -5.17 -7.39 -2.48
CA LYS A 52 -4.27 -6.39 -1.87
C LYS A 52 -2.88 -6.43 -2.50
N SER A 53 -2.36 -7.64 -2.72
CA SER A 53 -1.02 -7.84 -3.28
C SER A 53 -0.89 -7.29 -4.70
N GLU A 54 -1.94 -7.42 -5.51
CA GLU A 54 -2.01 -6.83 -6.86
C GLU A 54 -2.06 -5.29 -6.81
N LEU A 55 -2.81 -4.70 -5.88
CA LEU A 55 -2.82 -3.25 -5.70
C LEU A 55 -1.45 -2.71 -5.27
N ILE A 56 -0.74 -3.42 -4.39
CA ILE A 56 0.62 -3.04 -3.98
C ILE A 56 1.59 -3.08 -5.18
N LYS A 57 1.53 -4.13 -6.02
CA LYS A 57 2.32 -4.20 -7.26
C LYS A 57 2.00 -3.02 -8.19
N GLN A 58 0.72 -2.66 -8.33
CA GLN A 58 0.33 -1.49 -9.13
C GLN A 58 0.89 -0.18 -8.56
N LEU A 59 0.88 -0.02 -7.24
CA LEU A 59 1.46 1.14 -6.57
C LEU A 59 2.97 1.24 -6.82
N GLU A 60 3.71 0.14 -6.67
CA GLU A 60 5.15 0.07 -6.97
C GLU A 60 5.46 0.45 -8.42
N LEU A 61 4.65 -0.01 -9.39
CA LEU A 61 4.80 0.35 -10.80
C LEU A 61 4.56 1.85 -11.04
N LEU A 62 3.54 2.42 -10.40
CA LEU A 62 3.26 3.85 -10.47
C LEU A 62 4.36 4.69 -9.81
N ASP A 63 4.95 4.21 -8.70
CA ASP A 63 6.08 4.85 -8.04
C ASP A 63 7.31 4.91 -8.94
N ASN A 64 7.70 3.75 -9.49
CA ASN A 64 8.80 3.66 -10.45
C ASN A 64 8.58 4.54 -11.69
N GLY A 65 7.34 4.58 -12.21
CA GLY A 65 7.00 5.42 -13.36
C GLY A 65 7.07 6.92 -13.02
N PHE A 66 6.62 7.30 -11.84
CA PHE A 66 6.67 8.68 -11.36
C PHE A 66 8.10 9.17 -11.18
N GLU A 67 8.98 8.38 -10.55
CA GLU A 67 10.38 8.74 -10.33
C GLU A 67 11.11 8.99 -11.66
N LYS A 68 10.93 8.10 -12.63
CA LYS A 68 11.48 8.27 -13.98
C LYS A 68 10.96 9.50 -14.72
N LEU A 69 9.71 9.89 -14.47
CA LEU A 69 9.13 11.11 -15.06
C LEU A 69 9.67 12.36 -14.36
N TYR A 70 9.77 12.33 -13.03
CA TYR A 70 10.29 13.44 -12.24
C TYR A 70 11.73 13.76 -12.62
N GLU A 71 12.61 12.76 -12.75
CA GLU A 71 14.00 12.99 -13.14
C GLU A 71 14.14 13.72 -14.49
N LYS A 72 13.19 13.54 -15.42
CA LYS A 72 13.20 14.23 -16.71
C LYS A 72 12.75 15.69 -16.65
N VAL A 73 11.87 16.04 -15.71
CA VAL A 73 11.29 17.39 -15.62
C VAL A 73 11.79 18.19 -14.42
N ARG A 74 12.58 17.58 -13.53
CA ARG A 74 13.06 18.21 -12.31
C ARG A 74 13.83 19.50 -12.58
N GLU A 75 14.74 19.50 -13.56
CA GLU A 75 15.53 20.68 -13.91
C GLU A 75 14.64 21.82 -14.44
N GLU A 76 13.67 21.49 -15.28
CA GLU A 76 12.67 22.42 -15.83
C GLU A 76 11.80 23.03 -14.72
N LEU A 77 11.30 22.20 -13.79
CA LEU A 77 10.52 22.65 -12.63
C LEU A 77 11.32 23.53 -11.68
N GLN A 78 12.64 23.32 -11.58
CA GLN A 78 13.51 24.11 -10.72
C GLN A 78 13.93 25.44 -11.35
N THR A 79 14.13 25.45 -12.67
CA THR A 79 14.56 26.64 -13.43
C THR A 79 13.38 27.57 -13.69
N ASN A 80 12.22 27.02 -14.05
CA ASN A 80 11.03 27.77 -14.44
C ASN A 80 9.92 27.71 -13.37
N LYS A 81 10.29 27.89 -12.09
CA LYS A 81 9.37 27.75 -10.94
C LYS A 81 8.12 28.62 -11.02
N GLU A 82 8.25 29.88 -11.44
CA GLU A 82 7.10 30.78 -11.53
C GLU A 82 6.13 30.36 -12.64
N LEU A 83 6.64 29.75 -13.72
CA LEU A 83 5.82 29.25 -14.82
C LEU A 83 4.95 28.06 -14.40
N TYR A 84 5.50 27.15 -13.57
CA TYR A 84 4.83 25.92 -13.14
C TYR A 84 4.35 25.96 -11.70
N LYS A 85 4.17 27.16 -11.15
CA LYS A 85 3.87 27.37 -9.72
C LYS A 85 2.60 26.63 -9.30
N ASP A 86 1.55 26.72 -10.11
CA ASP A 86 0.26 26.09 -9.81
C ASP A 86 0.35 24.55 -9.88
N GLU A 87 1.07 24.02 -10.87
CA GLU A 87 1.32 22.58 -11.01
C GLU A 87 2.14 22.05 -9.84
N ILE A 88 3.20 22.76 -9.44
CA ILE A 88 4.03 22.41 -8.28
C ILE A 88 3.17 22.38 -7.01
N LEU A 89 2.34 23.40 -6.78
CA LEU A 89 1.44 23.44 -5.62
C LEU A 89 0.43 22.28 -5.63
N LYS A 90 -0.14 21.95 -6.79
CA LYS A 90 -1.03 20.79 -6.95
C LYS A 90 -0.30 19.48 -6.65
N MET A 91 0.92 19.28 -7.19
CA MET A 91 1.72 18.10 -6.92
C MET A 91 2.03 17.95 -5.43
N GLN A 92 2.44 19.04 -4.77
CA GLN A 92 2.69 19.05 -3.33
C GLN A 92 1.44 18.70 -2.52
N GLY A 93 0.27 19.23 -2.92
CA GLY A 93 -1.01 18.88 -2.33
C GLY A 93 -1.31 17.40 -2.46
N CYS A 94 -1.19 16.84 -3.67
CA CYS A 94 -1.36 15.41 -3.89
C CYS A 94 -0.39 14.58 -3.05
N ILE A 95 0.89 14.94 -2.98
CA ILE A 95 1.89 14.21 -2.18
C ILE A 95 1.50 14.19 -0.69
N ARG A 96 1.01 15.30 -0.12
CA ARG A 96 0.51 15.31 1.27
C ARG A 96 -0.64 14.33 1.46
N THR A 97 -1.63 14.34 0.57
CA THR A 97 -2.75 13.39 0.60
C THR A 97 -2.28 11.93 0.49
N LEU A 98 -1.28 11.65 -0.37
CA LEU A 98 -0.70 10.32 -0.50
C LEU A 98 0.02 9.87 0.79
N THR A 99 0.72 10.79 1.46
CA THR A 99 1.38 10.53 2.74
C THR A 99 0.36 10.20 3.82
N ASP A 100 -0.72 11.00 3.96
CA ASP A 100 -1.77 10.77 4.94
C ASP A 100 -2.43 9.39 4.76
N ARG A 101 -2.69 9.01 3.52
CA ARG A 101 -3.26 7.69 3.19
C ARG A 101 -2.30 6.54 3.45
N SER A 102 -1.02 6.73 3.15
CA SER A 102 0.01 5.75 3.48
C SER A 102 0.09 5.51 4.99
N MET A 103 -0.02 6.57 5.80
CA MET A 103 -0.09 6.46 7.25
C MET A 103 -1.36 5.74 7.72
N GLU A 104 -2.52 6.03 7.12
CA GLU A 104 -3.77 5.32 7.41
C GLU A 104 -3.64 3.81 7.11
N ILE A 105 -3.08 3.46 5.94
CA ILE A 105 -2.82 2.07 5.55
C ILE A 105 -1.92 1.39 6.57
N GLN A 106 -0.79 2.00 6.95
CA GLN A 106 0.11 1.44 7.95
C GLN A 106 -0.59 1.17 9.29
N ALA A 107 -1.40 2.11 9.76
CA ALA A 107 -2.17 1.94 10.99
C ALA A 107 -3.25 0.84 10.87
N GLN A 108 -3.85 0.65 9.68
CA GLN A 108 -4.77 -0.46 9.43
C GLN A 108 -4.06 -1.81 9.35
N GLU A 109 -2.92 -1.89 8.65
CA GLU A 109 -2.09 -3.11 8.57
C GLU A 109 -1.64 -3.58 9.94
N ALA A 110 -1.17 -2.66 10.80
CA ALA A 110 -0.75 -2.99 12.15
C ALA A 110 -1.89 -3.64 12.96
N ARG A 111 -3.11 -3.09 12.85
CA ARG A 111 -4.31 -3.63 13.50
C ARG A 111 -4.73 -4.97 12.92
N ASN A 112 -4.76 -5.10 11.60
CA ASN A 112 -5.12 -6.35 10.92
C ASN A 112 -4.13 -7.47 11.24
N LYS A 113 -2.83 -7.15 11.30
CA LYS A 113 -1.79 -8.08 11.72
C LYS A 113 -2.05 -8.60 13.14
N GLN A 114 -2.35 -7.70 14.08
CA GLN A 114 -2.66 -8.09 15.45
C GLN A 114 -3.90 -8.99 15.55
N LEU A 115 -4.99 -8.65 14.83
CA LEU A 115 -6.20 -9.49 14.80
C LEU A 115 -5.92 -10.88 14.23
N MET A 116 -5.13 -10.94 13.16
CA MET A 116 -4.71 -12.18 12.52
C MET A 116 -3.85 -13.04 13.47
N GLU A 117 -2.89 -12.46 14.18
CA GLU A 117 -2.10 -13.17 15.19
C GLU A 117 -2.98 -13.74 16.33
N GLN A 118 -3.99 -12.99 16.78
CA GLN A 118 -4.95 -13.45 17.79
C GLN A 118 -5.83 -14.61 17.27
N LYS A 119 -6.37 -14.48 16.06
CA LYS A 119 -7.10 -15.55 15.35
C LYS A 119 -6.24 -16.81 15.26
N PHE A 120 -4.98 -16.68 14.87
CA PHE A 120 -4.06 -17.82 14.77
C PHE A 120 -3.73 -18.45 16.11
N ALA A 121 -3.54 -17.66 17.18
CA ALA A 121 -3.34 -18.19 18.51
C ALA A 121 -4.56 -18.99 19.00
N SER A 122 -5.78 -18.51 18.70
CA SER A 122 -7.04 -19.21 19.00
C SER A 122 -7.17 -20.51 18.20
N VAL A 123 -6.95 -20.45 16.88
CA VAL A 123 -6.98 -21.62 16.00
C VAL A 123 -5.93 -22.64 16.41
N LYS A 124 -4.68 -22.25 16.71
CA LYS A 124 -3.62 -23.17 17.17
C LYS A 124 -3.98 -23.89 18.47
N LYS A 125 -4.69 -23.24 19.40
CA LYS A 125 -5.23 -23.89 20.60
C LYS A 125 -6.28 -24.93 20.26
N GLN A 126 -7.18 -24.64 19.30
CA GLN A 126 -8.20 -25.58 18.80
C GLN A 126 -7.61 -26.71 17.92
N VAL A 127 -6.54 -26.44 17.17
CA VAL A 127 -5.92 -27.34 16.17
C VAL A 127 -4.99 -28.37 16.77
N LYS A 128 -4.62 -28.21 18.05
CA LYS A 128 -4.15 -29.34 18.85
C LYS A 128 -5.17 -30.51 18.84
N GLU A 129 -6.41 -30.26 18.39
CA GLU A 129 -7.45 -31.28 18.13
C GLU A 129 -7.68 -31.61 16.63
N ILE A 130 -7.34 -30.77 15.64
CA ILE A 130 -7.67 -31.01 14.20
C ILE A 130 -6.60 -30.50 13.21
N ARG A 131 -5.94 -31.42 12.48
CA ARG A 131 -4.74 -31.23 11.61
C ARG A 131 -4.87 -30.37 10.32
N SER A 132 -6.04 -29.90 9.89
CA SER A 132 -6.25 -29.38 8.52
C SER A 132 -5.94 -27.89 8.31
N SER A 133 -6.09 -27.03 9.31
CA SER A 133 -5.93 -25.57 9.16
C SER A 133 -4.47 -25.09 9.13
N GLN A 134 -3.51 -25.94 9.49
CA GLN A 134 -2.08 -25.59 9.56
C GLN A 134 -1.48 -25.20 8.20
N LYS A 135 -2.03 -25.70 7.08
CA LYS A 135 -1.49 -25.44 5.73
C LYS A 135 -1.74 -24.01 5.25
N VAL A 136 -2.97 -23.50 5.38
CA VAL A 136 -3.35 -22.16 4.92
C VAL A 136 -2.61 -21.09 5.73
N VAL A 137 -2.53 -21.28 7.05
CA VAL A 137 -1.75 -20.44 7.98
C VAL A 137 -0.30 -20.31 7.54
N ASN A 138 0.34 -21.44 7.22
CA ASN A 138 1.74 -21.48 6.80
C ASN A 138 1.94 -20.85 5.42
N GLN A 139 0.99 -20.97 4.51
CA GLN A 139 1.08 -20.38 3.17
C GLN A 139 0.97 -18.85 3.22
N TYR A 140 0.06 -18.32 4.04
CA TYR A 140 -0.04 -16.88 4.30
C TYR A 140 1.22 -16.32 4.98
N TYR A 141 1.72 -16.98 6.04
CA TYR A 141 2.96 -16.56 6.71
C TYR A 141 4.17 -16.56 5.74
N LYS A 142 4.23 -17.57 4.87
CA LYS A 142 5.28 -17.67 3.84
C LYS A 142 5.16 -16.57 2.79
N ASN A 143 3.94 -16.15 2.43
CA ASN A 143 3.72 -15.04 1.49
C ASN A 143 4.03 -13.67 2.13
N MET A 144 3.72 -13.49 3.43
CA MET A 144 4.11 -12.30 4.20
C MET A 144 5.62 -12.22 4.48
N MET A 145 6.30 -13.35 4.68
CA MET A 145 7.74 -13.38 4.96
C MET A 145 8.62 -13.44 3.69
N LYS A 146 8.10 -13.92 2.55
CA LYS A 146 8.85 -13.90 1.27
C LYS A 146 9.02 -12.50 0.71
N LYS A 147 8.03 -11.62 0.90
CA LYS A 147 8.23 -10.18 0.75
C LYS A 147 8.86 -9.73 2.05
N GLY A 148 10.20 -9.69 2.10
CA GLY A 148 10.91 -9.23 3.29
C GLY A 148 10.20 -8.02 3.86
N TYR A 149 9.83 -8.09 5.15
CA TYR A 149 9.43 -6.94 5.92
C TYR A 149 10.65 -6.00 5.94
N VAL A 150 10.82 -5.27 4.85
CA VAL A 150 11.60 -4.06 4.81
C VAL A 150 10.67 -3.09 5.50
N GLU A 151 10.90 -2.94 6.81
CA GLU A 151 10.53 -1.73 7.52
C GLU A 151 10.72 -0.56 6.54
N PRO A 152 9.68 0.23 6.22
CA PRO A 152 9.88 1.40 5.38
C PRO A 152 10.85 2.30 6.13
N HIS A 153 12.14 2.18 5.81
CA HIS A 153 13.19 3.12 6.16
C HIS A 153 12.94 4.40 5.35
N PHE A 154 11.77 4.99 5.56
CA PHE A 154 11.47 6.33 5.17
C PHE A 154 11.62 7.17 6.43
N LEU A 155 12.77 7.85 6.47
CA LEU A 155 13.12 8.93 7.38
C LEU A 155 13.68 8.50 8.75
N ASP A 156 14.86 7.89 8.75
CA ASP A 156 15.88 8.35 9.69
C ASP A 156 16.85 9.28 8.96
N ASN A 157 16.54 10.57 9.03
CA ASN A 157 17.49 11.66 8.90
C ASN A 157 17.00 12.74 9.86
N LYS A 158 17.16 12.48 11.16
CA LYS A 158 17.05 13.52 12.18
C LYS A 158 18.35 13.62 12.97
N LYS A 159 19.13 14.63 12.54
CA LYS A 159 20.19 15.37 13.24
C LYS A 159 21.50 14.63 13.54
#